data_AF-A0A4V1ULH0-F1
#
_entry.id   AF-A0A4V1ULH0-F1
#
_cell.length_a   1.000
_cell.length_b   1.000
_cell.length_c   1.000
_cell.angle_alpha   90.00
_cell.angle_beta   90.00
_cell.angle_gamma   90.00
#
_symmetry.space_group_name_H-M   'P 1'
#
loop_
_entity.id
_entity.type
_entity.pdbx_description
1 polymer ?
#
loop_
_entity_poly.entity_id
_entity_poly.type
_entity_poly.pdbx_seq_one_letter_code
_entity_poly.pdbx_strand_id
1 'polypeptide(L)'
;MAYASVGCGAERDPINRVQPDAQQKSFFVGQNLSDASDDPEFYMRNTVIDVPYGSTQDGLFTATYAQPVNRIKWEITEGEIIGRLTYEHIEDADRHGSKTTNNGQVVAAFAITSHFDKRADYNPGTGEQTNVEVENTTDRPWYEREYMRVDWSKNIITTAYTVDTLSMLGLYGGVQWESLSLQANDPSDPNRMVFSPGEGYFDVTTKVFAKPTLVDTPWGQFPSCYFYGVFPAGNCNPSEATLRLSFKKVVDTDFEASEWDGNRMEAFGVFYQERQGYERNYGITDTRWHRYADKYNIWERSHISQGTGDSEVFAHCGSDVWRDSAGTAKKFKFNGDSVVRD
;
A
#
# COMPACT_ATOMS: atom_id res chain seq x y z
N MET A 1 67.53 25.62 -17.15
CA MET A 1 66.06 25.61 -17.11
C MET A 1 65.60 24.22 -16.77
N ALA A 2 65.22 23.98 -15.51
CA ALA A 2 64.61 22.72 -15.09
C ALA A 2 63.09 22.88 -15.25
N TYR A 3 62.49 22.09 -16.14
CA TYR A 3 61.05 21.98 -16.25
C TYR A 3 60.57 21.07 -15.12
N ALA A 4 59.98 21.67 -14.09
CA ALA A 4 59.20 20.94 -13.11
C ALA A 4 57.86 20.59 -13.78
N SER A 5 57.66 19.32 -14.11
CA SER A 5 56.35 18.79 -14.47
C SER A 5 55.48 18.82 -13.23
N VAL A 6 54.60 19.83 -13.13
CA VAL A 6 53.51 19.85 -12.16
C VAL A 6 52.51 18.79 -12.62
N GLY A 7 52.65 17.57 -12.07
CA GLY A 7 51.63 16.54 -12.24
C GLY A 7 50.39 16.99 -11.48
N CYS A 8 49.37 17.47 -12.19
CA CYS A 8 48.03 17.60 -11.63
C CYS A 8 47.61 16.21 -11.14
N GLY A 9 47.46 16.05 -9.83
CA GLY A 9 46.86 14.85 -9.26
C GLY A 9 45.49 14.67 -9.87
N ALA A 10 45.27 13.57 -10.58
CA ALA A 10 43.95 13.21 -11.08
C ALA A 10 43.00 13.12 -9.88
N GLU A 11 41.87 13.82 -9.97
CA GLU A 11 40.79 13.71 -9.00
C GLU A 11 40.39 12.23 -8.93
N ARG A 12 40.51 11.65 -7.73
CA ARG A 12 40.17 10.24 -7.51
C ARG A 12 38.67 10.11 -7.45
N ASP A 13 38.16 9.01 -8.00
CA ASP A 13 36.74 8.70 -7.94
C ASP A 13 36.21 8.83 -6.49
N PRO A 14 35.01 9.40 -6.30
CA PRO A 14 34.41 9.55 -4.99
C PRO A 14 34.26 8.20 -4.27
N ILE A 15 34.64 8.15 -3.01
CA ILE A 15 34.45 6.98 -2.15
C ILE A 15 33.04 7.06 -1.56
N ASN A 16 32.17 6.15 -1.97
CA ASN A 16 30.80 6.09 -1.43
C ASN A 16 30.76 5.24 -0.14
N ARG A 17 30.40 5.87 1.00
CA ARG A 17 30.17 5.18 2.29
C ARG A 17 28.68 5.09 2.67
N VAL A 18 27.78 5.54 1.80
CA VAL A 18 26.34 5.42 1.98
C VAL A 18 25.97 3.95 1.99
N GLN A 19 25.19 3.54 3.00
CA GLN A 19 24.77 2.15 3.11
C GLN A 19 23.67 1.85 2.06
N PRO A 20 23.55 0.59 1.59
CA PRO A 20 22.45 0.16 0.73
C PRO A 20 21.07 0.52 1.30
N ASP A 21 20.01 0.52 0.49
CA ASP A 21 18.63 0.78 0.93
C ASP A 21 18.36 2.16 1.55
N ALA A 22 19.15 3.17 1.16
CA ALA A 22 18.84 4.56 1.43
C ALA A 22 17.59 5.00 0.65
N GLN A 23 16.46 5.14 1.34
CA GLN A 23 15.15 5.44 0.76
C GLN A 23 14.93 6.95 0.70
N GLN A 24 14.66 7.46 -0.49
CA GLN A 24 14.36 8.88 -0.67
C GLN A 24 12.95 9.17 -0.16
N LYS A 25 12.80 10.14 0.74
CA LYS A 25 11.50 10.48 1.33
C LYS A 25 10.49 10.92 0.29
N SER A 26 10.92 11.64 -0.74
CA SER A 26 10.03 12.15 -1.77
C SER A 26 9.37 11.08 -2.63
N PHE A 27 9.86 9.84 -2.56
CA PHE A 27 9.13 8.70 -3.10
C PHE A 27 7.78 8.51 -2.39
N PHE A 28 7.75 8.70 -1.06
CA PHE A 28 6.60 8.42 -0.18
C PHE A 28 5.69 9.63 0.05
N VAL A 29 6.26 10.84 0.19
CA VAL A 29 5.56 12.07 0.63
C VAL A 29 5.78 13.26 -0.31
N GLY A 30 5.94 13.01 -1.62
CA GLY A 30 6.08 14.09 -2.60
C GLY A 30 7.40 14.87 -2.51
N GLN A 31 7.58 15.85 -3.40
CA GLN A 31 8.77 16.70 -3.41
C GLN A 31 8.75 17.71 -2.25
N ASN A 32 7.58 18.12 -1.79
CA ASN A 32 7.46 19.07 -0.71
C ASN A 32 7.38 18.37 0.66
N LEU A 33 8.53 18.14 1.29
CA LEU A 33 8.60 17.50 2.60
C LEU A 33 7.92 18.29 3.75
N SER A 34 7.54 19.55 3.52
CA SER A 34 6.92 20.42 4.53
C SER A 34 5.41 20.51 4.45
N ASP A 35 4.79 20.04 3.36
CA ASP A 35 3.37 20.14 3.12
C ASP A 35 2.85 18.96 2.28
N ALA A 36 1.71 18.41 2.68
CA ALA A 36 1.15 17.18 2.13
C ALA A 36 0.42 17.34 0.77
N SER A 37 0.46 18.52 0.15
CA SER A 37 -0.32 18.81 -1.07
C SER A 37 0.09 17.96 -2.28
N ASP A 38 1.35 17.52 -2.35
CA ASP A 38 1.87 16.66 -3.41
C ASP A 38 2.16 15.22 -2.96
N ASP A 39 1.67 14.82 -1.78
CA ASP A 39 1.78 13.46 -1.26
C ASP A 39 1.10 12.45 -2.21
N PRO A 40 1.83 11.45 -2.75
CA PRO A 40 1.23 10.39 -3.54
C PRO A 40 0.44 9.41 -2.68
N GLU A 41 -0.61 8.84 -3.25
CA GLU A 41 -1.30 7.69 -2.66
C GLU A 41 -0.66 6.37 -3.10
N PHE A 42 -0.81 5.32 -2.31
CA PHE A 42 -0.34 3.97 -2.59
C PHE A 42 -1.46 2.95 -2.40
N TYR A 43 -1.59 2.00 -3.33
CA TYR A 43 -2.21 0.73 -3.06
C TYR A 43 -1.30 -0.07 -2.12
N MET A 44 -1.85 -0.60 -1.05
CA MET A 44 -1.22 -1.51 -0.10
C MET A 44 -1.97 -2.83 -0.11
N ARG A 45 -1.24 -3.94 -0.24
CA ARG A 45 -1.79 -5.30 -0.07
C ARG A 45 -0.78 -6.18 0.66
N ASN A 46 -1.25 -6.92 1.65
CA ASN A 46 -0.48 -7.96 2.31
C ASN A 46 -0.92 -9.34 1.79
N THR A 47 0.04 -10.19 1.44
CA THR A 47 -0.19 -11.48 0.76
C THR A 47 0.57 -12.59 1.47
N VAL A 48 -0.11 -13.66 1.88
CA VAL A 48 0.54 -14.90 2.31
C VAL A 48 1.12 -15.59 1.08
N ILE A 49 2.44 -15.72 1.01
CA ILE A 49 3.16 -16.29 -0.14
C ILE A 49 3.76 -17.66 0.14
N ASP A 50 3.93 -18.03 1.41
CA ASP A 50 4.43 -19.34 1.81
C ASP A 50 3.92 -19.74 3.20
N VAL A 51 3.63 -21.03 3.38
CA VAL A 51 3.25 -21.67 4.64
C VAL A 51 3.71 -23.13 4.65
N PRO A 52 4.15 -23.69 5.79
CA PRO A 52 4.57 -25.06 5.88
C PRO A 52 3.37 -26.00 5.83
N TYR A 53 3.63 -27.22 5.35
CA TYR A 53 2.68 -28.32 5.42
C TYR A 53 2.24 -28.56 6.87
N GLY A 54 0.96 -28.87 7.06
CA GLY A 54 0.38 -29.06 8.40
C GLY A 54 -0.29 -27.81 8.97
N SER A 55 -0.17 -26.67 8.31
CA SER A 55 -0.89 -25.43 8.63
C SER A 55 -2.35 -25.53 8.20
N THR A 56 -3.19 -26.11 9.07
CA THR A 56 -4.62 -26.37 8.77
C THR A 56 -5.56 -25.35 9.40
N GLN A 57 -5.00 -24.30 10.03
CA GLN A 57 -5.79 -23.19 10.54
C GLN A 57 -6.49 -22.48 9.38
N ASP A 58 -7.72 -22.03 9.62
CA ASP A 58 -8.52 -21.38 8.57
C ASP A 58 -7.81 -20.14 8.01
N GLY A 59 -7.82 -20.01 6.69
CA GLY A 59 -7.13 -18.94 5.97
C GLY A 59 -5.60 -19.04 5.92
N LEU A 60 -4.95 -20.05 6.54
CA LEU A 60 -3.48 -20.18 6.55
C LEU A 60 -2.94 -20.91 5.31
N PHE A 61 -3.16 -20.36 4.13
CA PHE A 61 -2.66 -20.88 2.85
C PHE A 61 -2.22 -19.74 1.92
N THR A 62 -1.45 -20.08 0.88
CA THR A 62 -0.96 -19.10 -0.09
C THR A 62 -2.11 -18.44 -0.85
N ALA A 63 -2.05 -17.13 -1.05
CA ALA A 63 -3.15 -16.38 -1.69
C ALA A 63 -4.50 -16.53 -0.96
N THR A 64 -4.48 -16.60 0.36
CA THR A 64 -5.68 -16.66 1.20
C THR A 64 -6.70 -15.54 0.93
N TYR A 65 -7.94 -15.75 1.35
CA TYR A 65 -9.02 -14.77 1.27
C TYR A 65 -8.70 -13.47 2.03
N ALA A 66 -7.77 -13.51 2.99
CA ALA A 66 -7.42 -12.38 3.84
C ALA A 66 -6.41 -11.40 3.22
N GLN A 67 -6.73 -10.83 2.07
CA GLN A 67 -5.79 -9.95 1.33
C GLN A 67 -6.46 -8.64 0.88
N PRO A 68 -6.98 -7.83 1.81
CA PRO A 68 -7.62 -6.58 1.45
C PRO A 68 -6.62 -5.65 0.73
N VAL A 69 -7.12 -4.96 -0.29
CA VAL A 69 -6.39 -3.88 -0.96
C VAL A 69 -6.85 -2.56 -0.38
N ASN A 70 -5.91 -1.82 0.21
CA ASN A 70 -6.17 -0.51 0.79
C ASN A 70 -5.48 0.58 -0.02
N ARG A 71 -6.06 1.78 -0.02
CA ARG A 71 -5.37 3.00 -0.47
C ARG A 71 -4.88 3.75 0.75
N ILE A 72 -3.60 4.09 0.74
CA ILE A 72 -2.93 4.78 1.85
C ILE A 72 -2.11 5.98 1.38
N LYS A 73 -1.87 6.92 2.28
CA LYS A 73 -0.80 7.91 2.21
C LYS A 73 0.20 7.64 3.32
N TRP A 74 1.46 7.97 3.07
CA TRP A 74 2.49 7.88 4.09
C TRP A 74 2.60 9.20 4.85
N GLU A 75 2.83 9.12 6.14
CA GLU A 75 3.26 10.21 7.00
C GLU A 75 4.62 9.82 7.58
N ILE A 76 5.62 10.71 7.45
CA ILE A 76 6.96 10.48 8.00
C ILE A 76 7.10 11.29 9.28
N THR A 77 7.30 10.59 10.39
CA THR A 77 7.68 11.18 11.68
C THR A 77 9.17 10.98 11.92
N GLU A 78 9.69 11.41 13.07
CA GLU A 78 11.10 11.22 13.43
C GLU A 78 11.47 9.74 13.66
N GLY A 79 10.52 8.94 14.17
CA GLY A 79 10.78 7.56 14.58
C GLY A 79 10.05 6.52 13.75
N GLU A 80 9.05 6.91 12.95
CA GLU A 80 8.16 5.98 12.25
C GLU A 80 7.67 6.55 10.93
N ILE A 81 7.51 5.67 9.94
CA ILE A 81 6.71 5.93 8.74
C ILE A 81 5.34 5.26 8.92
N ILE A 82 4.28 6.04 8.79
CA ILE A 82 2.91 5.66 9.13
C ILE A 82 2.06 5.66 7.86
N GLY A 83 1.41 4.54 7.56
CA GLY A 83 0.44 4.41 6.47
C GLY A 83 -0.97 4.69 6.97
N ARG A 84 -1.63 5.71 6.41
CA ARG A 84 -3.00 6.11 6.74
C ARG A 84 -3.94 5.91 5.57
N LEU A 85 -5.17 5.45 5.84
CA LEU A 85 -6.19 5.34 4.80
C LEU A 85 -6.49 6.69 4.14
N THR A 86 -6.74 6.66 2.84
CA THR A 86 -7.13 7.83 2.02
C THR A 86 -8.61 7.80 1.63
N TYR A 87 -9.38 6.99 2.33
CA TYR A 87 -10.84 6.95 2.27
C TYR A 87 -11.41 6.62 3.65
N GLU A 88 -12.64 7.05 3.91
CA GLU A 88 -13.39 6.61 5.07
C GLU A 88 -13.81 5.14 4.91
N HIS A 89 -13.71 4.35 5.99
CA HIS A 89 -14.20 2.96 5.95
C HIS A 89 -15.72 2.89 5.75
N ILE A 90 -16.44 3.85 6.33
CA ILE A 90 -17.87 4.09 6.15
C ILE A 90 -18.02 5.53 5.68
N GLU A 91 -18.56 5.74 4.48
CA GLU A 91 -18.73 7.06 3.87
C GLU A 91 -19.60 7.97 4.76
N ASP A 92 -19.23 9.24 4.90
CA ASP A 92 -19.93 10.24 5.71
C ASP A 92 -19.98 9.96 7.23
N ALA A 93 -19.15 9.05 7.75
CA ALA A 93 -19.12 8.73 9.18
C ALA A 93 -18.37 9.80 9.99
N ASP A 94 -17.14 10.12 9.62
CA ASP A 94 -16.27 11.03 10.38
C ASP A 94 -15.45 12.01 9.51
N ARG A 95 -15.50 11.83 8.19
CA ARG A 95 -14.75 12.57 7.15
C ARG A 95 -13.24 12.52 7.34
N HIS A 96 -12.73 11.50 8.03
CA HIS A 96 -11.30 11.27 8.20
C HIS A 96 -10.74 10.45 7.04
N GLY A 97 -9.53 10.80 6.61
CA GLY A 97 -8.87 10.12 5.51
C GLY A 97 -9.45 10.50 4.15
N SER A 98 -9.69 11.78 3.87
CA SER A 98 -9.89 12.21 2.49
C SER A 98 -8.54 12.44 1.79
N LYS A 99 -8.52 12.49 0.45
CA LYS A 99 -7.32 12.84 -0.33
C LYS A 99 -6.62 14.13 0.14
N THR A 100 -7.36 15.04 0.77
CA THR A 100 -6.91 16.36 1.21
C THR A 100 -6.55 16.44 2.70
N THR A 101 -6.73 15.37 3.48
CA THR A 101 -6.50 15.37 4.93
C THR A 101 -5.66 14.18 5.38
N ASN A 102 -4.58 14.43 6.13
CA ASN A 102 -3.71 13.40 6.69
C ASN A 102 -4.18 12.88 8.06
N ASN A 103 -5.49 12.65 8.23
CA ASN A 103 -6.09 12.20 9.50
C ASN A 103 -6.78 10.83 9.39
N GLY A 104 -6.59 10.11 8.29
CA GLY A 104 -7.15 8.77 8.11
C GLY A 104 -6.66 7.76 9.15
N GLN A 105 -7.40 6.66 9.28
CA GLN A 105 -7.06 5.56 10.17
C GLN A 105 -5.66 5.03 9.83
N VAL A 106 -4.86 4.80 10.87
CA VAL A 106 -3.53 4.18 10.74
C VAL A 106 -3.68 2.69 10.50
N VAL A 107 -3.07 2.19 9.43
CA VAL A 107 -3.16 0.78 8.99
C VAL A 107 -1.81 0.10 8.82
N ALA A 108 -0.73 0.88 8.80
CA ALA A 108 0.63 0.39 8.83
C ALA A 108 1.52 1.38 9.58
N ALA A 109 2.54 0.88 10.27
CA ALA A 109 3.60 1.71 10.83
C ALA A 109 4.90 0.90 10.92
N PHE A 110 6.00 1.52 10.50
CA PHE A 110 7.33 0.91 10.49
C PHE A 110 8.34 1.85 11.12
N ALA A 111 9.29 1.30 11.87
CA ALA A 111 10.29 2.10 12.55
C ALA A 111 11.27 2.73 11.57
N ILE A 112 11.61 4.00 11.77
CA ILE A 112 12.69 4.69 11.10
C ILE A 112 13.93 4.62 11.99
N THR A 113 15.00 4.07 11.44
CA THR A 113 16.27 3.89 12.15
C THR A 113 17.19 5.10 12.00
N SER A 114 17.06 5.87 10.91
CA SER A 114 17.86 7.06 10.66
C SER A 114 17.22 7.96 9.61
N HIS A 115 17.38 9.26 9.77
CA HIS A 115 17.17 10.29 8.75
C HIS A 115 18.51 10.91 8.39
N PHE A 116 18.83 11.00 7.11
CA PHE A 116 20.14 11.46 6.67
C PHE A 116 20.10 12.12 5.29
N ASP A 117 21.15 12.89 4.99
CA ASP A 117 21.45 13.38 3.66
C ASP A 117 22.66 12.66 3.10
N LYS A 118 22.68 12.47 1.79
CA LYS A 118 23.86 12.00 1.08
C LYS A 118 24.66 13.22 0.64
N ARG A 119 25.85 13.41 1.22
CA ARG A 119 26.71 14.56 0.90
C ARG A 119 28.18 14.19 1.02
N ALA A 120 29.02 15.00 0.39
CA ALA A 120 30.46 14.95 0.62
C ALA A 120 30.76 15.27 2.10
N ASP A 121 31.57 14.42 2.73
CA ASP A 121 32.16 14.65 4.03
C ASP A 121 33.10 15.84 3.97
N TYR A 122 33.26 16.57 5.07
CA TYR A 122 34.00 17.83 5.10
C TYR A 122 34.73 18.01 6.42
N ASN A 123 35.81 18.80 6.39
CA ASN A 123 36.49 19.21 7.62
C ASN A 123 35.64 20.28 8.33
N PRO A 124 35.12 20.03 9.56
CA PRO A 124 34.26 20.99 10.24
C PRO A 124 34.97 22.28 10.64
N GLY A 125 36.31 22.29 10.73
CA GLY A 125 37.09 23.48 11.07
C GLY A 125 37.35 24.41 9.87
N THR A 126 37.40 23.88 8.64
CA THR A 126 37.75 24.65 7.43
C THR A 126 36.64 24.70 6.38
N GLY A 127 35.66 23.79 6.44
CA GLY A 127 34.60 23.63 5.44
C GLY A 127 35.03 22.94 4.15
N GLU A 128 36.30 22.52 4.03
CA GLU A 128 36.80 21.85 2.83
C GLU A 128 36.17 20.46 2.69
N GLN A 129 35.52 20.22 1.54
CA GLN A 129 34.92 18.94 1.19
C GLN A 129 36.00 17.92 0.83
N THR A 130 35.75 16.67 1.21
CA THR A 130 36.56 15.51 0.86
C THR A 130 35.92 14.76 -0.31
N ASN A 131 36.65 13.82 -0.89
CA ASN A 131 36.13 12.94 -1.94
C ASN A 131 35.29 11.77 -1.39
N VAL A 132 34.85 11.81 -0.13
CA VAL A 132 34.09 10.74 0.52
C VAL A 132 32.63 11.17 0.65
N GLU A 133 31.70 10.42 0.09
CA GLU A 133 30.26 10.61 0.30
C GLU A 133 29.80 9.84 1.53
N VAL A 134 29.07 10.51 2.43
CA VAL A 134 28.62 9.95 3.72
C VAL A 134 27.13 10.22 3.96
N GLU A 135 26.55 9.45 4.88
CA GLU A 135 25.22 9.72 5.45
C GLU A 135 25.36 10.77 6.55
N ASN A 136 24.99 12.02 6.26
CA ASN A 136 25.02 13.09 7.24
C ASN A 136 23.71 13.15 8.03
N THR A 137 23.81 13.06 9.36
CA THR A 137 22.67 13.05 10.30
C THR A 137 22.67 14.25 11.24
N THR A 138 23.49 15.27 11.00
CA THR A 138 23.75 16.36 11.97
C THR A 138 23.47 17.75 11.44
N ASP A 139 23.64 18.00 10.14
CA ASP A 139 23.71 19.36 9.62
C ASP A 139 22.34 20.01 9.41
N ARG A 140 21.32 19.20 9.10
CA ARG A 140 19.92 19.60 8.96
C ARG A 140 19.05 18.89 9.98
N PRO A 141 17.92 19.45 10.45
CA PRO A 141 16.95 18.72 11.26
C PRO A 141 16.34 17.55 10.46
N TRP A 142 15.87 16.50 11.15
CA TRP A 142 15.45 15.25 10.51
C TRP A 142 14.38 15.44 9.43
N TYR A 143 13.45 16.39 9.60
CA TYR A 143 12.32 16.62 8.70
C TYR A 143 12.74 17.27 7.37
N GLU A 144 13.90 17.95 7.32
CA GLU A 144 14.46 18.54 6.10
C GLU A 144 15.37 17.59 5.32
N ARG A 145 15.75 16.46 5.92
CA ARG A 145 16.65 15.48 5.29
C ARG A 145 15.94 14.68 4.20
N GLU A 146 16.66 14.40 3.13
CA GLU A 146 16.10 13.82 1.90
C GLU A 146 15.93 12.30 1.97
N TYR A 147 16.72 11.62 2.80
CA TYR A 147 16.72 10.18 2.91
C TYR A 147 16.34 9.71 4.31
N MET A 148 15.83 8.49 4.38
CA MET A 148 15.58 7.76 5.60
C MET A 148 15.91 6.28 5.42
N ARG A 149 15.98 5.58 6.56
CA ARG A 149 16.15 4.13 6.61
C ARG A 149 15.06 3.52 7.46
N VAL A 150 14.21 2.74 6.82
CA VAL A 150 13.06 2.12 7.47
C VAL A 150 13.35 0.65 7.76
N ASP A 151 13.05 0.22 8.99
CA ASP A 151 12.96 -1.19 9.34
C ASP A 151 11.58 -1.72 8.96
N TRP A 152 11.51 -2.31 7.76
CA TRP A 152 10.31 -2.95 7.24
C TRP A 152 10.02 -4.34 7.85
N SER A 153 10.86 -4.85 8.77
CA SER A 153 10.75 -6.23 9.27
C SER A 153 9.51 -6.48 10.13
N LYS A 154 8.92 -5.40 10.65
CA LYS A 154 7.80 -5.46 11.59
C LYS A 154 6.83 -4.31 11.32
N ASN A 155 5.61 -4.65 10.92
CA ASN A 155 4.50 -3.72 11.02
C ASN A 155 4.08 -3.62 12.49
N ILE A 156 4.11 -2.42 13.06
CA ILE A 156 3.72 -2.15 14.45
C ILE A 156 2.19 -2.29 14.60
N ILE A 157 1.45 -2.08 13.51
CA ILE A 157 -0.01 -2.20 13.49
C ILE A 157 -0.40 -3.64 13.20
N THR A 158 -0.81 -4.37 14.24
CA THR A 158 -1.17 -5.81 14.17
C THR A 158 -2.59 -6.12 14.60
N THR A 159 -3.41 -5.08 14.82
CA THR A 159 -4.79 -5.22 15.33
C THR A 159 -5.85 -4.61 14.41
N ALA A 160 -5.46 -4.15 13.22
CA ALA A 160 -6.35 -3.45 12.29
C ALA A 160 -7.19 -4.45 11.47
N TYR A 161 -8.16 -5.08 12.12
CA TYR A 161 -8.95 -6.22 11.62
C TYR A 161 -9.46 -6.14 10.17
N THR A 162 -10.01 -5.02 9.72
CA THR A 162 -10.63 -4.90 8.38
C THR A 162 -9.64 -4.60 7.26
N VAL A 163 -8.39 -4.29 7.60
CA VAL A 163 -7.39 -3.72 6.68
C VAL A 163 -6.02 -4.39 6.79
N ASP A 164 -5.82 -5.23 7.81
CA ASP A 164 -4.62 -6.03 8.03
C ASP A 164 -4.94 -7.54 7.92
N THR A 165 -4.20 -8.22 7.04
CA THR A 165 -4.27 -9.66 6.79
C THR A 165 -4.12 -10.48 8.07
N LEU A 166 -3.15 -10.14 8.93
CA LEU A 166 -2.86 -10.94 10.12
C LEU A 166 -3.98 -10.85 11.14
N SER A 167 -4.53 -9.65 11.32
CA SER A 167 -5.68 -9.44 12.19
C SER A 167 -6.90 -10.26 11.74
N MET A 168 -7.19 -10.31 10.44
CA MET A 168 -8.32 -11.09 9.92
C MET A 168 -8.09 -12.60 10.04
N LEU A 169 -6.88 -13.08 9.71
CA LEU A 169 -6.52 -14.49 9.90
C LEU A 169 -6.46 -14.90 11.37
N GLY A 170 -6.03 -14.01 12.27
CA GLY A 170 -5.96 -14.28 13.70
C GLY A 170 -7.35 -14.53 14.30
N LEU A 171 -8.35 -13.74 13.89
CA LEU A 171 -9.73 -13.89 14.36
C LEU A 171 -10.37 -15.19 13.87
N TYR A 172 -10.32 -15.47 12.57
CA TYR A 172 -11.02 -16.62 11.99
C TYR A 172 -10.23 -17.93 12.13
N GLY A 173 -8.90 -17.86 12.08
CA GLY A 173 -8.00 -19.01 12.21
C GLY A 173 -7.65 -19.39 13.65
N GLY A 174 -7.99 -18.57 14.65
CA GLY A 174 -7.65 -18.82 16.05
C GLY A 174 -6.13 -18.84 16.29
N VAL A 175 -5.41 -17.96 15.60
CA VAL A 175 -3.94 -17.89 15.59
C VAL A 175 -3.46 -16.62 16.28
N GLN A 176 -2.43 -16.75 17.12
CA GLN A 176 -1.66 -15.63 17.62
C GLN A 176 -0.39 -15.46 16.79
N TRP A 177 -0.15 -14.24 16.33
CA TRP A 177 0.99 -13.91 15.48
C TRP A 177 2.16 -13.41 16.32
N GLU A 178 3.34 -13.96 16.05
CA GLU A 178 4.61 -13.40 16.53
C GLU A 178 5.48 -13.03 15.34
N SER A 179 5.91 -11.76 15.29
CA SER A 179 6.74 -11.26 14.18
C SER A 179 8.14 -11.89 14.24
N LEU A 180 8.62 -12.39 13.11
CA LEU A 180 10.01 -12.79 12.92
C LEU A 180 10.69 -11.71 12.08
N SER A 181 11.48 -10.87 12.75
CA SER A 181 12.23 -9.77 12.10
C SER A 181 13.40 -10.33 11.28
N LEU A 182 13.11 -10.86 10.10
CA LEU A 182 14.12 -11.23 9.10
C LEU A 182 13.99 -10.27 7.92
N GLN A 183 14.93 -9.33 7.80
CA GLN A 183 15.17 -8.64 6.54
C GLN A 183 16.16 -9.48 5.72
N ALA A 184 15.67 -10.06 4.63
CA ALA A 184 16.53 -10.70 3.64
C ALA A 184 17.28 -9.62 2.85
N ASN A 185 18.49 -9.28 3.30
CA ASN A 185 19.37 -8.32 2.61
C ASN A 185 20.32 -9.00 1.61
N ASP A 186 20.20 -10.33 1.43
CA ASP A 186 20.96 -11.05 0.42
C ASP A 186 20.35 -10.79 -0.97
N PRO A 187 21.11 -10.23 -1.93
CA PRO A 187 20.62 -10.00 -3.30
C PRO A 187 20.16 -11.26 -4.03
N SER A 188 20.61 -12.44 -3.60
CA SER A 188 20.23 -13.74 -4.18
C SER A 188 18.96 -14.35 -3.57
N ASP A 189 18.46 -13.80 -2.47
CA ASP A 189 17.23 -14.29 -1.83
C ASP A 189 16.01 -13.89 -2.68
N PRO A 190 15.15 -14.82 -3.11
CA PRO A 190 13.91 -14.50 -3.84
C PRO A 190 12.89 -13.68 -3.01
N ASN A 191 13.06 -13.61 -1.69
CA ASN A 191 12.24 -12.85 -0.75
C ASN A 191 12.88 -11.51 -0.34
N ARG A 192 14.00 -11.12 -0.95
CA ARG A 192 14.60 -9.80 -0.73
C ARG A 192 13.61 -8.67 -1.02
N MET A 193 13.85 -7.52 -0.38
CA MET A 193 13.12 -6.29 -0.70
C MET A 193 13.30 -5.93 -2.18
N VAL A 194 12.20 -5.56 -2.84
CA VAL A 194 12.20 -5.00 -4.18
C VAL A 194 11.82 -3.54 -4.08
N PHE A 195 12.69 -2.65 -4.55
CA PHE A 195 12.42 -1.21 -4.60
C PHE A 195 12.60 -0.72 -6.04
N SER A 196 11.50 -0.35 -6.70
CA SER A 196 11.46 0.14 -8.08
C SER A 196 10.79 1.51 -8.16
N PRO A 197 11.52 2.60 -7.86
CA PRO A 197 10.99 3.96 -7.88
C PRO A 197 10.39 4.36 -9.23
N GLY A 198 11.00 3.91 -10.33
CA GLY A 198 10.55 4.22 -11.69
C GLY A 198 9.17 3.63 -12.02
N GLU A 199 8.80 2.52 -11.38
CA GLU A 199 7.47 1.90 -11.50
C GLU A 199 6.51 2.35 -10.40
N GLY A 200 6.96 3.20 -9.47
CA GLY A 200 6.20 3.58 -8.29
C GLY A 200 5.94 2.41 -7.35
N TYR A 201 6.77 1.37 -7.36
CA TYR A 201 6.50 0.11 -6.68
C TYR A 201 7.59 -0.26 -5.68
N PHE A 202 7.18 -0.82 -4.55
CA PHE A 202 8.09 -1.58 -3.69
C PHE A 202 7.35 -2.68 -2.94
N ASP A 203 8.08 -3.74 -2.58
CA ASP A 203 7.57 -4.75 -1.66
C ASP A 203 8.63 -5.23 -0.69
N VAL A 204 8.15 -5.68 0.46
CA VAL A 204 8.95 -6.21 1.55
C VAL A 204 8.38 -7.54 1.98
N THR A 205 9.25 -8.51 2.20
CA THR A 205 8.86 -9.82 2.71
C THR A 205 9.16 -9.88 4.19
N THR A 206 8.19 -10.32 4.99
CA THR A 206 8.32 -10.54 6.43
C THR A 206 7.91 -11.97 6.76
N LYS A 207 8.47 -12.51 7.83
CA LYS A 207 8.08 -13.82 8.35
C LYS A 207 7.39 -13.65 9.68
N VAL A 208 6.42 -14.50 9.96
CA VAL A 208 5.65 -14.48 11.20
C VAL A 208 5.41 -15.91 11.66
N PHE A 209 5.35 -16.15 12.97
CA PHE A 209 4.86 -17.41 13.52
C PHE A 209 3.37 -17.33 13.77
N ALA A 210 2.63 -18.25 13.15
CA ALA A 210 1.26 -18.59 13.47
C ALA A 210 1.25 -19.58 14.64
N LYS A 211 1.01 -19.09 15.87
CA LYS A 211 0.87 -19.94 17.06
C LYS A 211 -0.60 -20.28 17.30
N PRO A 212 -0.94 -21.54 17.61
CA PRO A 212 -2.29 -21.87 18.07
C PRO A 212 -2.66 -21.12 19.35
N THR A 213 -3.84 -20.52 19.39
CA THR A 213 -4.35 -19.85 20.60
C THR A 213 -4.66 -20.86 21.70
N LEU A 214 -4.40 -20.54 22.96
CA LEU A 214 -4.81 -21.36 24.09
C LEU A 214 -6.29 -21.12 24.42
N VAL A 215 -7.02 -22.20 24.66
CA VAL A 215 -8.43 -22.19 25.07
C VAL A 215 -8.51 -22.62 26.52
N ASP A 216 -9.15 -21.80 27.34
CA ASP A 216 -9.46 -22.13 28.73
C ASP A 216 -10.59 -23.17 28.78
N THR A 217 -10.34 -24.28 29.48
CA THR A 217 -11.35 -25.31 29.73
C THR A 217 -11.45 -25.60 31.24
N PRO A 218 -12.52 -26.26 31.72
CA PRO A 218 -12.63 -26.68 33.11
C PRO A 218 -11.50 -27.59 33.61
N TRP A 219 -10.66 -28.13 32.71
CA TRP A 219 -9.56 -29.04 33.02
C TRP A 219 -8.17 -28.45 32.77
N GLY A 220 -8.09 -27.15 32.45
CA GLY A 220 -6.83 -26.45 32.16
C GLY A 220 -6.82 -25.78 30.77
N GLN A 221 -5.70 -25.16 30.43
CA GLN A 221 -5.48 -24.54 29.13
C GLN A 221 -5.00 -25.56 28.11
N PHE A 222 -5.72 -25.67 26.99
CA PHE A 222 -5.35 -26.52 25.87
C PHE A 222 -5.21 -25.68 24.60
N PRO A 223 -4.26 -25.96 23.70
CA PRO A 223 -4.19 -25.26 22.42
C PRO A 223 -5.45 -25.54 21.58
N SER A 224 -5.94 -24.54 20.86
CA SER A 224 -7.16 -24.63 20.04
C SER A 224 -7.11 -25.80 19.05
N CYS A 225 -5.94 -26.05 18.46
CA CYS A 225 -5.70 -27.18 17.57
C CYS A 225 -5.84 -28.57 18.22
N TYR A 226 -5.92 -28.67 19.55
CA TYR A 226 -6.26 -29.93 20.21
C TYR A 226 -7.70 -30.39 19.90
N PHE A 227 -8.62 -29.44 19.74
CA PHE A 227 -10.05 -29.73 19.54
C PHE A 227 -10.46 -29.88 18.08
N TYR A 228 -9.68 -29.30 17.16
CA TYR A 228 -9.98 -29.25 15.72
C TYR A 228 -8.86 -29.81 14.83
N GLY A 229 -7.75 -30.27 15.42
CA GLY A 229 -6.61 -30.81 14.69
C GLY A 229 -6.92 -32.15 14.03
N VAL A 230 -6.64 -32.24 12.73
CA VAL A 230 -6.89 -33.45 11.94
C VAL A 230 -5.57 -34.14 11.62
N PHE A 231 -5.17 -35.15 12.39
CA PHE A 231 -3.99 -35.95 12.03
C PHE A 231 -4.30 -36.81 10.77
N PRO A 232 -3.41 -36.89 9.75
CA PRO A 232 -2.04 -36.35 9.68
C PRO A 232 -1.94 -34.96 9.02
N ALA A 233 -3.07 -34.39 8.57
CA ALA A 233 -3.10 -33.19 7.75
C ALA A 233 -2.76 -31.91 8.53
N GLY A 234 -3.05 -31.85 9.84
CA GLY A 234 -2.85 -30.70 10.70
C GLY A 234 -1.80 -30.97 11.77
N ASN A 235 -0.90 -30.00 11.98
CA ASN A 235 0.02 -29.98 13.10
C ASN A 235 -0.44 -28.94 14.14
N CYS A 236 -0.11 -29.16 15.42
CA CYS A 236 -0.45 -28.27 16.53
C CYS A 236 0.79 -27.48 17.01
N ASN A 237 1.79 -27.35 16.12
CA ASN A 237 3.01 -26.59 16.36
C ASN A 237 2.84 -25.16 15.82
N PRO A 238 3.66 -24.20 16.27
CA PRO A 238 3.81 -22.94 15.57
C PRO A 238 4.25 -23.15 14.12
N SER A 239 3.52 -22.55 13.18
CA SER A 239 3.86 -22.56 11.75
C SER A 239 4.47 -21.22 11.35
N GLU A 240 5.58 -21.24 10.61
CA GLU A 240 6.14 -20.02 10.01
C GLU A 240 5.33 -19.64 8.76
N ALA A 241 4.74 -18.45 8.68
CA ALA A 241 4.14 -17.94 7.46
C ALA A 241 4.99 -16.81 6.89
N THR A 242 5.13 -16.79 5.57
CA THR A 242 5.82 -15.71 4.85
C THR A 242 4.79 -14.78 4.21
N LEU A 243 4.91 -13.49 4.52
CA LEU A 243 4.04 -12.42 4.08
C LEU A 243 4.79 -11.47 3.16
N ARG A 244 4.19 -11.11 2.03
CA ARG A 244 4.65 -10.04 1.16
C ARG A 244 3.74 -8.83 1.28
N LEU A 245 4.30 -7.73 1.76
CA LEU A 245 3.64 -6.44 1.80
C LEU A 245 4.04 -5.68 0.54
N SER A 246 3.09 -5.50 -0.36
CA SER A 246 3.28 -4.83 -1.64
C SER A 246 2.65 -3.45 -1.63
N PHE A 247 3.39 -2.48 -2.15
CA PHE A 247 2.99 -1.08 -2.25
C PHE A 247 3.19 -0.57 -3.67
N LYS A 248 2.15 0.05 -4.24
CA LYS A 248 2.19 0.62 -5.59
C LYS A 248 1.56 2.00 -5.59
N LYS A 249 2.26 3.02 -6.11
CA LYS A 249 1.69 4.35 -6.30
C LYS A 249 0.38 4.26 -7.09
N VAL A 250 -0.64 4.93 -6.57
CA VAL A 250 -1.91 5.08 -7.27
C VAL A 250 -1.67 6.00 -8.45
N VAL A 251 -2.05 5.53 -9.63
CA VAL A 251 -2.13 6.35 -10.83
C VAL A 251 -3.59 6.61 -11.13
N ASP A 252 -3.90 7.82 -11.56
CA ASP A 252 -5.25 8.10 -12.03
C ASP A 252 -5.50 7.35 -13.34
N THR A 253 -6.67 6.73 -13.44
CA THR A 253 -7.06 5.92 -14.60
C THR A 253 -8.48 6.23 -14.97
N ASP A 254 -8.82 6.10 -16.24
CA ASP A 254 -10.18 6.24 -16.75
C ASP A 254 -11.08 5.04 -16.38
N PHE A 255 -10.87 4.40 -15.23
CA PHE A 255 -11.68 3.26 -14.79
C PHE A 255 -12.99 3.73 -14.16
N GLU A 256 -14.11 3.23 -14.67
CA GLU A 256 -15.42 3.46 -14.06
C GLU A 256 -15.86 2.23 -13.24
N ALA A 257 -16.06 2.42 -11.94
CA ALA A 257 -16.60 1.38 -11.07
C ALA A 257 -18.05 1.07 -11.46
N SER A 258 -18.42 -0.22 -11.47
CA SER A 258 -19.79 -0.62 -11.80
C SER A 258 -20.55 -1.01 -10.55
N GLU A 259 -21.58 -0.24 -10.21
CA GLU A 259 -22.52 -0.60 -9.18
C GLU A 259 -23.36 -1.82 -9.62
N TRP A 260 -23.48 -2.80 -8.72
CA TRP A 260 -24.14 -4.08 -8.95
C TRP A 260 -25.32 -4.21 -8.00
N ASP A 261 -26.46 -3.69 -8.43
CA ASP A 261 -27.71 -3.75 -7.67
C ASP A 261 -28.28 -5.19 -7.59
N GLY A 262 -29.37 -5.33 -6.83
CA GLY A 262 -30.03 -6.62 -6.64
C GLY A 262 -30.55 -7.24 -7.94
N ASN A 263 -31.07 -6.44 -8.87
CA ASN A 263 -31.61 -6.94 -10.14
C ASN A 263 -30.48 -7.47 -11.04
N ARG A 264 -29.35 -6.77 -11.09
CA ARG A 264 -28.14 -7.21 -11.79
C ARG A 264 -27.60 -8.49 -11.18
N MET A 265 -27.56 -8.59 -9.85
CA MET A 265 -27.14 -9.80 -9.15
C MET A 265 -28.06 -10.99 -9.41
N GLU A 266 -29.38 -10.78 -9.46
CA GLU A 266 -30.36 -11.83 -9.80
C GLU A 266 -30.20 -12.32 -11.24
N ALA A 267 -29.98 -11.40 -12.18
CA ALA A 267 -29.75 -11.76 -13.58
C ALA A 267 -28.40 -12.46 -13.77
N PHE A 268 -27.33 -11.90 -13.21
CA PHE A 268 -25.96 -12.38 -13.32
C PHE A 268 -25.19 -12.11 -12.02
N GLY A 269 -24.79 -13.19 -11.35
CA GLY A 269 -23.94 -13.10 -10.18
C GLY A 269 -22.57 -12.50 -10.50
N VAL A 270 -22.01 -11.77 -9.53
CA VAL A 270 -20.64 -11.23 -9.61
C VAL A 270 -19.98 -11.28 -8.24
N PHE A 271 -18.65 -11.31 -8.21
CA PHE A 271 -17.91 -10.95 -7.01
C PHE A 271 -17.96 -9.42 -6.84
N TYR A 272 -18.20 -8.94 -5.63
CA TYR A 272 -18.29 -7.52 -5.37
C TYR A 272 -17.61 -7.15 -4.06
N GLN A 273 -17.20 -5.89 -3.99
CA GLN A 273 -16.82 -5.23 -2.75
C GLN A 273 -17.94 -4.29 -2.33
N GLU A 274 -18.15 -4.21 -1.03
CA GLU A 274 -19.18 -3.36 -0.45
C GLU A 274 -18.59 -2.04 0.06
N ARG A 275 -19.35 -0.96 -0.11
CA ARG A 275 -19.11 0.34 0.47
C ARG A 275 -20.39 0.77 1.17
N GLN A 276 -20.26 1.10 2.44
CA GLN A 276 -21.39 1.50 3.28
C GLN A 276 -21.29 2.99 3.54
N GLY A 277 -22.42 3.66 3.55
CA GLY A 277 -22.53 5.06 3.97
C GLY A 277 -23.36 5.21 5.24
N TYR A 278 -22.98 6.21 6.01
CA TYR A 278 -23.58 6.60 7.27
C TYR A 278 -24.48 7.82 7.07
N GLU A 279 -25.63 7.83 7.74
CA GLU A 279 -26.54 8.96 7.84
C GLU A 279 -26.78 9.25 9.32
N ARG A 280 -26.56 10.49 9.76
CA ARG A 280 -26.52 10.85 11.19
C ARG A 280 -27.77 10.43 11.97
N ASN A 281 -28.94 10.51 11.35
CA ASN A 281 -30.21 10.20 12.01
C ASN A 281 -30.59 8.72 11.96
N TYR A 282 -29.97 7.93 11.07
CA TYR A 282 -30.40 6.56 10.76
C TYR A 282 -29.29 5.51 10.89
N GLY A 283 -28.03 5.92 11.04
CA GLY A 283 -26.88 5.02 11.05
C GLY A 283 -26.49 4.58 9.64
N ILE A 284 -26.04 3.33 9.51
CA ILE A 284 -25.78 2.71 8.20
C ILE A 284 -27.13 2.40 7.54
N THR A 285 -27.29 2.82 6.28
CA THR A 285 -28.56 2.66 5.56
C THR A 285 -28.36 1.87 4.26
N ASP A 286 -29.33 1.03 3.91
CA ASP A 286 -29.31 0.26 2.66
C ASP A 286 -29.23 1.16 1.41
N THR A 287 -29.83 2.35 1.46
CA THR A 287 -29.77 3.33 0.37
C THR A 287 -28.37 3.90 0.10
N ARG A 288 -27.48 3.80 1.09
CA ARG A 288 -26.07 4.19 0.99
C ARG A 288 -25.15 2.96 0.98
N TRP A 289 -25.70 1.78 0.74
CA TRP A 289 -24.94 0.54 0.65
C TRP A 289 -24.70 0.19 -0.81
N HIS A 290 -23.52 0.55 -1.29
CA HIS A 290 -23.10 0.32 -2.66
C HIS A 290 -22.34 -1.00 -2.78
N ARG A 291 -22.63 -1.75 -3.83
CA ARG A 291 -21.91 -2.98 -4.18
C ARG A 291 -21.22 -2.76 -5.51
N TYR A 292 -19.89 -2.82 -5.53
CA TYR A 292 -19.12 -2.60 -6.75
C TYR A 292 -18.58 -3.93 -7.27
N ALA A 293 -18.84 -4.21 -8.54
CA ALA A 293 -18.37 -5.43 -9.20
C ALA A 293 -16.83 -5.47 -9.28
N ASP A 294 -16.27 -6.60 -8.88
CA ASP A 294 -14.85 -6.92 -9.08
C ASP A 294 -14.64 -7.29 -10.55
N LYS A 295 -14.15 -6.32 -11.33
CA LYS A 295 -13.91 -6.45 -12.76
C LYS A 295 -12.52 -5.97 -13.16
N TYR A 296 -11.95 -6.65 -14.16
CA TYR A 296 -10.73 -6.18 -14.80
C TYR A 296 -11.01 -4.93 -15.63
N ASN A 297 -10.11 -3.94 -15.56
CA ASN A 297 -10.13 -2.81 -16.47
C ASN A 297 -9.59 -3.23 -17.84
N ILE A 298 -10.48 -3.79 -18.67
CA ILE A 298 -10.14 -4.32 -20.00
C ILE A 298 -10.34 -3.30 -21.13
N TRP A 299 -10.96 -2.17 -20.84
CA TRP A 299 -11.29 -1.15 -21.83
C TRP A 299 -10.18 -0.11 -21.89
N GLU A 300 -9.86 0.36 -23.10
CA GLU A 300 -8.91 1.48 -23.27
C GLU A 300 -9.44 2.77 -22.64
N ARG A 301 -10.76 2.94 -22.62
CA ARG A 301 -11.48 4.07 -22.00
C ARG A 301 -12.80 3.58 -21.43
N SER A 302 -13.13 3.97 -20.20
CA SER A 302 -14.47 3.76 -19.63
C SER A 302 -15.38 4.96 -19.92
N HIS A 303 -14.85 6.18 -19.96
CA HIS A 303 -15.63 7.38 -20.22
C HIS A 303 -15.47 7.87 -21.67
N ILE A 304 -16.55 8.40 -22.23
CA ILE A 304 -16.51 9.05 -23.55
C ILE A 304 -15.94 10.45 -23.37
N SER A 305 -14.87 10.81 -24.09
CA SER A 305 -14.37 12.19 -24.12
C SER A 305 -14.57 12.89 -25.47
N GLN A 306 -14.82 14.20 -25.40
CA GLN A 306 -14.66 15.15 -26.50
C GLN A 306 -13.25 15.74 -26.42
N GLY A 307 -12.39 15.41 -27.38
CA GLY A 307 -10.99 15.85 -27.42
C GLY A 307 -10.00 14.69 -27.29
N THR A 308 -8.71 15.02 -27.28
CA THR A 308 -7.59 14.08 -27.06
C THR A 308 -6.53 14.73 -26.18
N GLY A 309 -5.93 13.97 -25.26
CA GLY A 309 -4.86 14.47 -24.37
C GLY A 309 -5.39 15.46 -23.33
N ASP A 310 -4.64 16.54 -23.06
CA ASP A 310 -4.98 17.54 -22.02
C ASP A 310 -6.26 18.35 -22.31
N SER A 311 -6.89 18.13 -23.47
CA SER A 311 -8.15 18.79 -23.90
C SER A 311 -9.39 17.91 -23.72
N GLU A 312 -9.26 16.73 -23.10
CA GLU A 312 -10.38 15.81 -22.93
C GLU A 312 -11.45 16.37 -21.98
N VAL A 313 -12.66 16.56 -22.52
CA VAL A 313 -13.87 16.81 -21.75
C VAL A 313 -14.69 15.52 -21.72
N PHE A 314 -14.78 14.87 -20.55
CA PHE A 314 -15.55 13.65 -20.39
C PHE A 314 -17.06 13.93 -20.39
N ALA A 315 -17.80 13.07 -21.07
CA ALA A 315 -19.25 13.05 -21.13
C ALA A 315 -19.83 12.83 -19.73
N HIS A 316 -20.79 13.65 -19.32
CA HIS A 316 -21.50 13.45 -18.06
C HIS A 316 -22.74 12.59 -18.26
N CYS A 317 -23.01 11.70 -17.29
CA CYS A 317 -24.22 10.87 -17.30
C CYS A 317 -25.47 11.76 -17.31
N GLY A 318 -26.36 11.55 -18.27
CA GLY A 318 -27.62 12.29 -18.43
C GLY A 318 -27.57 13.51 -19.37
N SER A 319 -26.39 13.92 -19.85
CA SER A 319 -26.25 15.03 -20.81
C SER A 319 -25.59 14.67 -22.14
N ASP A 320 -24.93 13.49 -22.26
CA ASP A 320 -23.91 13.34 -23.31
C ASP A 320 -23.93 12.09 -24.21
N VAL A 321 -23.78 12.45 -25.48
CA VAL A 321 -23.03 11.89 -26.61
C VAL A 321 -22.57 10.43 -26.63
N TRP A 322 -23.08 9.63 -27.59
CA TRP A 322 -22.58 8.28 -27.93
C TRP A 322 -21.73 8.29 -29.19
N ARG A 323 -20.73 7.40 -29.31
CA ARG A 323 -19.99 7.19 -30.57
C ARG A 323 -20.73 6.20 -31.46
N ASP A 324 -20.91 6.56 -32.73
CA ASP A 324 -21.41 5.62 -33.73
C ASP A 324 -20.34 4.58 -34.12
N SER A 325 -20.71 3.63 -34.99
CA SER A 325 -19.81 2.58 -35.48
C SER A 325 -18.59 3.12 -36.26
N ALA A 326 -18.57 4.42 -36.59
CA ALA A 326 -17.44 5.10 -37.21
C ALA A 326 -16.62 5.93 -36.20
N GLY A 327 -16.93 5.83 -34.90
CA GLY A 327 -16.21 6.53 -33.82
C GLY A 327 -16.60 8.00 -33.65
N THR A 328 -17.66 8.47 -34.32
CA THR A 328 -18.09 9.87 -34.28
C THR A 328 -19.03 10.13 -33.11
N ALA A 329 -18.73 11.11 -32.27
CA ALA A 329 -19.57 11.47 -31.12
C ALA A 329 -20.88 12.16 -31.57
N LYS A 330 -22.05 11.59 -31.20
CA LYS A 330 -23.41 12.04 -31.50
C LYS A 330 -24.25 12.29 -30.24
N LYS A 331 -24.81 13.50 -30.08
CA LYS A 331 -25.70 13.86 -28.96
C LYS A 331 -27.07 13.22 -29.18
N PHE A 332 -27.65 12.66 -28.12
CA PHE A 332 -29.05 12.24 -28.09
C PHE A 332 -29.77 13.10 -27.06
N LYS A 333 -30.99 13.55 -27.38
CA LYS A 333 -31.88 14.20 -26.43
C LYS A 333 -32.95 13.21 -25.99
N PHE A 334 -33.26 13.24 -24.70
CA PHE A 334 -34.47 12.61 -24.17
C PHE A 334 -35.67 13.51 -24.46
N ASN A 335 -36.69 12.97 -25.13
CA ASN A 335 -37.99 13.62 -25.28
C ASN A 335 -39.06 12.67 -24.73
N GLY A 336 -39.42 12.85 -23.45
CA GLY A 336 -40.24 11.89 -22.71
C GLY A 336 -39.55 10.53 -22.61
N ASP A 337 -40.27 9.44 -22.88
CA ASP A 337 -39.78 8.05 -22.78
C ASP A 337 -38.98 7.60 -24.01
N SER A 338 -38.65 8.51 -24.95
CA SER A 338 -37.99 8.16 -26.21
C SER A 338 -36.66 8.91 -26.38
N VAL A 339 -35.64 8.18 -26.83
CA VAL A 339 -34.31 8.71 -27.15
C VAL A 339 -34.30 9.12 -28.62
N VAL A 340 -34.11 10.42 -28.90
CA VAL A 340 -34.11 10.96 -30.27
C VAL A 340 -32.72 11.50 -30.59
N ARG A 341 -32.21 11.18 -31.80
CA ARG A 341 -30.94 11.69 -32.33
C ARG A 341 -31.10 13.17 -32.68
N ASP A 342 -30.17 14.02 -32.23
CA ASP A 342 -30.11 15.42 -32.69
C ASP A 342 -29.65 15.51 -34.16
#